data_AF-A0A097NZK4-F1
#
_entry.id   AF-A0A097NZK4-F1
#
_cell.length_a   1.000
_cell.length_b   1.000
_cell.length_c   1.000
_cell.angle_alpha   90.00
_cell.angle_beta   90.00
_cell.angle_gamma   90.00
#
_symmetry.space_group_name_H-M   'P 1'
#
loop_
_entity.id
_entity.type
_entity.pdbx_description
1 polymer ?
#
loop_
_entity_poly.entity_id
_entity_poly.type
_entity_poly.pdbx_seq_one_letter_code
_entity_poly.pdbx_strand_id
1 'polypeptide(L)'
;MFNLSSIPEDELLSSAELRLYRHQIDEAIADAISDDQALHRINVYEVLKAPRPGQLITQLLDTRLVRHNASRWESFDVSPAVLRWTRERLPNYGLAVEVLHLNQTPR
;
A
#
# COMPACT_ATOMS: atom_id res chain seq x y z
N MET A 1 -7.87 1.65 -9.25
CA MET A 1 -7.11 1.82 -10.51
C MET A 1 -6.81 3.29 -10.68
N PHE A 2 -5.61 3.64 -11.18
CA PHE A 2 -5.16 5.03 -11.27
C PHE A 2 -5.20 5.50 -12.73
N ASN A 3 -5.76 6.69 -13.00
CA ASN A 3 -5.69 7.29 -14.33
C ASN A 3 -4.39 8.09 -14.46
N LEU A 4 -3.56 7.72 -15.44
CA LEU A 4 -2.26 8.35 -15.71
C LEU A 4 -2.28 9.21 -16.98
N SER A 5 -3.45 9.45 -17.58
CA SER A 5 -3.58 10.20 -18.84
C SER A 5 -3.11 11.65 -18.75
N SER A 6 -2.92 12.18 -17.54
CA SER A 6 -2.39 13.53 -17.31
C SER A 6 -0.87 13.60 -17.39
N ILE A 7 -0.16 12.46 -17.36
CA ILE A 7 1.30 12.40 -17.48
C ILE A 7 1.65 12.40 -18.98
N PRO A 8 2.32 13.44 -19.50
CA PRO A 8 2.76 13.48 -20.89
C PRO A 8 3.71 12.33 -21.23
N GLU A 9 3.70 11.91 -22.49
CA GLU A 9 4.52 10.79 -22.97
C GLU A 9 6.02 11.03 -22.82
N ASP A 10 6.44 12.29 -22.97
CA ASP A 10 7.83 12.71 -22.92
C ASP A 10 8.30 13.08 -21.50
N GLU A 11 7.42 12.95 -20.50
CA GLU A 11 7.75 13.28 -19.11
C GLU A 11 8.68 12.23 -18.50
N LEU A 12 9.85 12.68 -18.05
CA LEU A 12 10.81 11.86 -17.32
C LEU A 12 10.44 11.83 -15.83
N LEU A 13 9.67 10.82 -15.44
CA LEU A 13 9.35 10.60 -14.02
C LEU A 13 10.59 10.20 -13.23
N SER A 14 10.91 10.97 -12.19
CA SER A 14 12.00 10.66 -11.25
C SER A 14 11.56 9.76 -10.10
N SER A 15 10.33 9.95 -9.62
CA SER A 15 9.80 9.29 -8.43
C SER A 15 8.28 9.32 -8.42
N ALA A 16 7.65 8.36 -7.75
CA ALA A 16 6.21 8.34 -7.47
C ALA A 16 5.92 7.78 -6.08
N GLU A 17 4.98 8.41 -5.37
CA GLU A 17 4.57 8.01 -4.03
C GLU A 17 3.06 7.70 -3.98
N LEU A 18 2.70 6.60 -3.32
CA LEU A 18 1.34 6.38 -2.84
C LEU A 18 1.21 6.90 -1.41
N ARG A 19 0.35 7.89 -1.19
CA ARG A 19 0.07 8.42 0.14
C ARG A 19 -1.22 7.83 0.69
N LEU A 20 -1.14 7.19 1.85
CA LEU A 20 -2.27 6.58 2.55
C LEU A 20 -2.49 7.32 3.87
N TYR A 21 -3.72 7.79 4.10
CA TYR A 21 -4.08 8.36 5.40
C TYR A 21 -4.61 7.25 6.30
N ARG A 22 -3.97 7.04 7.44
CA ARG A 22 -4.42 6.09 8.45
C ARG A 22 -5.11 6.84 9.58
N HIS A 23 -6.24 6.32 10.03
CA HIS A 23 -6.91 6.75 11.25
C HIS A 23 -6.38 5.96 12.45
N GLN A 24 -6.30 6.63 13.59
CA GLN A 24 -6.14 5.97 14.88
C GLN A 24 -7.34 5.06 15.13
N ILE A 25 -7.07 3.90 15.75
CA ILE A 25 -8.11 3.00 16.23
C ILE A 25 -8.25 3.28 17.73
N ASP A 26 -9.46 3.64 18.17
CA ASP A 26 -9.72 3.99 19.58
C ASP A 26 -9.48 2.79 20.51
N GLU A 27 -8.75 3.07 21.59
CA GLU A 27 -8.22 2.11 22.56
C GLU A 27 -9.28 1.44 23.45
N ALA A 28 -10.57 1.78 23.32
CA ALA A 28 -11.65 1.12 24.08
C ALA A 28 -11.83 -0.38 23.74
N ILE A 29 -11.16 -0.88 22.70
CA ILE A 29 -11.06 -2.31 22.34
C ILE A 29 -9.69 -2.90 22.75
N ALA A 30 -8.76 -2.06 23.21
CA ALA A 30 -7.34 -2.38 23.45
C ALA A 30 -6.98 -2.63 24.93
N ASP A 31 -7.95 -2.64 25.86
CA ASP A 31 -7.76 -2.87 27.31
C ASP A 31 -7.13 -4.23 27.68
N ALA A 32 -6.82 -5.09 26.72
CA ALA A 32 -6.23 -6.42 26.93
C ALA A 32 -4.83 -6.61 26.33
N ILE A 33 -4.26 -5.59 25.66
CA ILE A 33 -2.99 -5.73 24.96
C ILE A 33 -1.95 -4.89 25.70
N SER A 34 -0.90 -5.53 26.23
CA SER A 34 0.20 -4.83 26.89
C SER A 34 0.72 -3.68 26.03
N ASP A 35 1.13 -2.60 26.67
CA ASP A 35 1.64 -1.31 26.14
C ASP A 35 2.77 -1.45 25.07
N ASP A 36 3.29 -2.66 24.87
CA ASP A 36 4.16 -3.01 23.76
C ASP A 36 3.35 -3.27 22.46
N GLN A 37 2.95 -2.17 21.84
CA GLN A 37 2.98 -1.97 20.38
C GLN A 37 2.04 -2.85 19.53
N ALA A 38 0.73 -2.56 19.40
CA ALA A 38 -0.01 -3.13 18.27
C ALA A 38 0.51 -2.50 16.94
N LEU A 39 1.44 -3.22 16.32
CA LEU A 39 2.08 -2.84 15.07
C LEU A 39 1.23 -3.38 13.93
N HIS A 40 1.02 -2.55 12.93
CA HIS A 40 0.53 -2.97 11.63
C HIS A 40 1.67 -2.99 10.64
N ARG A 41 1.74 -4.04 9.84
CA ARG A 41 2.54 -4.02 8.62
C ARG A 41 1.62 -3.69 7.46
N ILE A 42 1.89 -2.58 6.78
CA ILE A 42 1.23 -2.20 5.55
C ILE A 42 2.14 -2.60 4.40
N ASN A 43 1.64 -3.45 3.51
CA ASN A 43 2.33 -3.85 2.29
C ASN A 43 1.62 -3.23 1.08
N VAL A 44 2.39 -2.65 0.16
CA VAL A 44 1.89 -2.13 -1.11
C VAL A 44 2.45 -2.97 -2.22
N TYR A 45 1.57 -3.47 -3.09
CA TYR A 45 1.92 -4.32 -4.20
C TYR A 45 1.45 -3.74 -5.53
N GLU A 46 2.20 -3.97 -6.60
CA GLU A 46 1.68 -3.86 -7.97
C GLU A 46 0.86 -5.10 -8.31
N VAL A 47 -0.29 -4.90 -8.98
CA VAL A 47 -1.06 -5.98 -9.59
C VAL A 47 -0.52 -6.23 -11.00
N LEU A 48 -0.03 -7.44 -11.27
CA LEU A 48 0.66 -7.76 -12.52
C LEU A 48 -0.27 -8.27 -13.64
N LYS A 49 -1.47 -8.73 -13.28
CA LYS A 49 -2.48 -9.25 -14.23
C LYS A 49 -3.88 -8.87 -13.79
N ALA A 50 -4.81 -8.81 -14.73
CA ALA A 50 -6.23 -8.64 -14.44
C ALA A 50 -6.69 -9.63 -13.34
N PRO A 51 -7.27 -9.15 -12.23
CA PRO A 51 -7.71 -10.00 -11.14
C PRO A 51 -8.74 -11.03 -11.62
N ARG A 52 -8.59 -12.28 -11.17
CA ARG A 52 -9.56 -13.36 -11.41
C ARG A 52 -10.12 -13.84 -10.06
N PRO A 53 -11.33 -14.41 -10.02
CA PRO A 53 -11.87 -14.97 -8.79
C PRO A 53 -10.88 -15.94 -8.14
N GLY A 54 -10.49 -15.65 -6.89
CA GLY A 54 -9.54 -16.48 -6.12
C GLY A 54 -8.07 -16.38 -6.55
N GLN A 55 -7.72 -15.55 -7.54
CA GLN A 55 -6.34 -15.40 -8.01
C GLN A 55 -5.96 -13.93 -8.19
N LEU A 56 -5.01 -13.48 -7.39
CA LEU A 56 -4.35 -12.18 -7.49
C LEU A 56 -2.85 -12.41 -7.67
N ILE A 57 -2.29 -11.90 -8.76
CA ILE A 57 -0.84 -12.00 -9.03
C ILE A 57 -0.25 -10.62 -8.78
N THR A 58 0.60 -10.53 -7.77
CA THR A 58 1.14 -9.27 -7.27
C THR A 58 2.65 -9.33 -7.09
N GLN A 59 3.27 -8.16 -7.09
CA GLN A 59 4.68 -7.94 -6.74
C GLN A 59 4.78 -6.88 -5.65
N LEU A 60 5.50 -7.16 -4.56
CA LEU A 60 5.69 -6.19 -3.48
C LEU A 60 6.51 -5.00 -3.99
N LEU A 61 6.03 -3.79 -3.71
CA LEU A 61 6.71 -2.53 -4.01
C LEU A 61 7.36 -1.96 -2.76
N ASP A 62 6.59 -1.80 -1.69
CA ASP A 62 7.05 -1.20 -0.45
C ASP A 62 6.30 -1.77 0.76
N THR A 63 6.93 -1.71 1.93
CA THR A 63 6.38 -2.18 3.20
C THR A 63 6.72 -1.23 4.33
N ARG A 64 5.75 -0.98 5.22
CA ARG A 64 5.96 -0.16 6.42
C ARG A 64 5.38 -0.80 7.66
N LEU A 65 6.15 -0.72 8.74
CA LEU A 65 5.70 -1.02 10.07
C LEU A 65 5.22 0.26 10.75
N VAL A 66 3.95 0.30 11.14
CA VAL A 66 3.31 1.48 11.72
C VAL A 66 2.64 1.13 13.05
N ARG A 67 2.59 2.09 13.97
CA ARG A 67 1.87 1.97 15.25
C ARG A 67 0.45 2.46 15.06
N HIS A 68 -0.56 1.85 15.68
CA HIS A 68 -1.96 2.29 15.50
C HIS A 68 -2.29 3.63 16.19
N ASN A 69 -1.47 4.07 17.14
CA ASN A 69 -1.78 5.13 18.12
C ASN A 69 -1.85 6.57 17.58
N ALA A 70 -1.68 6.78 16.28
CA ALA A 70 -1.74 8.12 15.68
C ALA A 70 -2.47 8.10 14.34
N SER A 71 -3.24 9.14 14.04
CA SER A 71 -3.73 9.37 12.69
C SER A 71 -2.68 10.15 11.89
N ARG A 72 -2.22 9.61 10.76
CA ARG A 72 -1.21 10.28 9.94
C ARG A 72 -1.17 9.75 8.51
N TRP A 73 -0.53 10.53 7.65
CA TRP A 73 -0.15 10.10 6.31
C TRP A 73 1.07 9.18 6.36
N GLU A 74 0.99 8.09 5.61
CA GLU A 74 2.10 7.21 5.27
C GLU A 74 2.39 7.34 3.78
N SER A 75 3.68 7.33 3.40
CA SER A 75 4.11 7.41 2.00
C SER A 75 4.74 6.09 1.59
N PHE A 76 4.41 5.57 0.41
CA PHE A 76 4.98 4.32 -0.10
C PHE A 76 5.58 4.56 -1.46
N ASP A 77 6.80 4.06 -1.67
CA ASP A 77 7.43 4.17 -2.98
C ASP A 77 6.72 3.24 -3.98
N VAL A 78 6.18 3.84 -5.04
CA VAL A 78 5.53 3.14 -6.15
C VAL A 78 6.18 3.46 -7.49
N SER A 79 7.34 4.12 -7.46
CA SER A 79 8.12 4.50 -8.65
C SER A 79 8.30 3.32 -9.62
N PRO A 80 8.65 2.09 -9.19
CA PRO A 80 8.84 0.98 -10.12
C PRO A 80 7.59 0.65 -10.94
N ALA A 81 6.41 0.67 -10.31
CA ALA A 81 5.15 0.37 -11.00
C ALA A 81 4.73 1.51 -11.92
N VAL A 82 4.81 2.76 -11.44
CA VAL A 82 4.43 3.92 -12.25
C VAL A 82 5.32 4.07 -13.47
N LEU A 83 6.64 3.85 -13.34
CA LEU A 83 7.58 3.84 -14.47
C LEU A 83 7.22 2.76 -15.50
N ARG A 84 6.84 1.56 -15.07
CA ARG A 84 6.37 0.51 -15.99
C ARG A 84 5.12 0.93 -16.76
N TRP A 85 4.15 1.54 -16.07
CA TRP A 85 2.89 1.93 -16.70
C TRP A 85 3.05 3.09 -17.68
N THR A 86 3.92 4.05 -17.39
CA THR A 86 4.09 5.24 -18.22
C THR A 86 5.16 5.05 -19.29
N ARG A 87 6.37 4.66 -18.91
CA ARG A 87 7.53 4.56 -19.81
C ARG A 87 7.55 3.28 -20.61
N GLU A 88 7.28 2.15 -19.98
CA GLU A 88 7.29 0.84 -20.66
C GLU A 88 5.93 0.50 -21.29
N ARG A 89 4.92 1.36 -21.10
CA ARG A 89 3.55 1.19 -21.62
C ARG A 89 2.91 -0.14 -21.21
N LEU A 90 3.31 -0.68 -20.06
CA LEU A 90 2.70 -1.89 -19.52
C LEU A 90 1.29 -1.57 -18.99
N PRO A 91 0.37 -2.55 -19.03
CA PRO A 91 -0.97 -2.35 -18.49
C PRO A 91 -0.97 -1.97 -17.01
N ASN A 92 -1.78 -0.98 -16.65
CA ASN A 92 -2.02 -0.61 -15.26
C ASN A 92 -3.21 -1.42 -14.70
N TYR A 93 -2.93 -2.48 -13.93
CA TYR A 93 -3.97 -3.21 -13.19
C TYR A 93 -4.17 -2.69 -11.76
N GLY A 94 -3.46 -1.62 -11.38
CA GLY A 94 -3.55 -0.95 -10.09
C GLY A 94 -2.58 -1.48 -9.03
N LEU A 95 -2.79 -0.99 -7.82
CA LEU A 95 -2.04 -1.38 -6.62
C LEU A 95 -2.97 -2.15 -5.69
N ALA A 96 -2.42 -3.14 -4.99
CA ALA A 96 -3.05 -3.80 -3.86
C ALA A 96 -2.40 -3.34 -2.56
N VAL A 97 -3.22 -3.13 -1.53
CA VAL A 97 -2.76 -2.74 -0.19
C VAL A 97 -3.23 -3.80 0.80
N GLU A 98 -2.31 -4.30 1.61
CA GLU A 98 -2.58 -5.29 2.64
C GLU A 98 -2.14 -4.73 3.99
N VAL A 99 -2.99 -4.91 5.01
CA VAL A 99 -2.70 -4.50 6.39
C VAL A 99 -2.71 -5.73 7.29
N LEU A 100 -1.56 -6.08 7.84
CA LEU A 100 -1.38 -7.20 8.75
C LEU A 100 -1.25 -6.70 10.17
N HIS A 101 -2.03 -7.28 11.08
CA HIS A 101 -2.03 -6.95 12.51
C HIS A 101 -1.10 -7.93 13.21
N LEU A 102 0.08 -7.48 13.68
CA LEU A 102 1.13 -8.40 14.12
C LEU A 102 0.92 -8.97 15.52
N ASN A 103 0.13 -8.30 16.36
CA ASN A 103 -0.07 -8.68 17.76
C ASN A 103 -1.50 -9.14 18.08
N GLN A 104 -2.33 -9.36 17.05
CA GLN A 104 -3.66 -9.94 17.22
C GLN A 104 -3.55 -11.45 16.99
N THR A 105 -3.64 -12.24 18.05
CA THR A 105 -3.83 -13.69 17.92
C THR A 105 -5.13 -13.94 17.13
N PRO A 106 -5.13 -14.85 16.14
CA PRO A 106 -6.36 -15.19 15.43
C PRO A 106 -7.39 -15.72 16.42
N ARG A 107 -8.62 -15.19 16.36
CA ARG A 107 -9.79 -15.79 17.04
C ARG A 107 -10.30 -16.99 16.27
#